data_AF-A0AAP2XNL8-F1
#
_entry.id   AF-A0AAP2XNL8-F1
#
_cell.length_a   1.000
_cell.length_b   1.000
_cell.length_c   1.000
_cell.angle_alpha   90.00
_cell.angle_beta   90.00
_cell.angle_gamma   90.00
#
_symmetry.space_group_name_H-M   'P 1'
#
loop_
_entity.id
_entity.type
_entity.pdbx_description
1 polymer ?
#
loop_
_entity_poly.entity_id
_entity_poly.type
_entity_poly.pdbx_seq_one_letter_code
_entity_poly.pdbx_strand_id
1 'polypeptide(L)'
;MKNDILGKVYVKQKDVYFKYSTDEQWTGEYWINGAKIYCKVIAIDGFNSDKHINHGISNFDMVLSADVFMKYNDYNCMIPRAHKDNVHDGIAIVVNKTQLILEVGPVNDFSSMSGYAILKYIKTTKKKETKYG
;
A
#
# COMPACT_ATOMS: atom_id res chain seq x y z
N MET A 1 37.32 26.81 27.05
CA MET A 1 37.37 25.35 26.80
C MET A 1 36.29 25.01 25.80
N LYS A 2 36.63 24.13 24.87
CA LYS A 2 35.87 23.78 23.66
C LYS A 2 34.63 22.95 23.99
N ASN A 3 33.60 23.12 23.16
CA ASN A 3 32.33 22.39 23.15
C ASN A 3 32.52 20.90 22.79
N ASP A 4 33.13 20.11 23.67
CA ASP A 4 33.51 18.72 23.39
C ASP A 4 32.58 17.65 24.00
N ILE A 5 31.26 17.90 24.14
CA ILE A 5 30.32 16.88 24.70
C ILE A 5 29.14 16.53 23.77
N LEU A 6 28.90 17.25 22.68
CA LEU A 6 27.89 16.84 21.70
C LEU A 6 28.56 16.05 20.59
N GLY A 7 28.75 14.74 20.82
CA GLY A 7 29.06 13.79 19.78
C GLY A 7 28.15 14.02 18.56
N LYS A 8 28.73 13.99 17.36
CA LYS A 8 28.05 14.31 16.09
C LYS A 8 26.68 13.62 16.05
N VAL A 9 25.61 14.39 16.28
CA VAL A 9 24.25 13.93 16.02
C VAL A 9 24.11 13.93 14.51
N TYR A 10 24.30 12.75 13.91
CA TYR A 10 23.98 12.54 12.50
C TYR A 10 22.47 12.48 12.36
N VAL A 11 21.83 13.65 12.22
CA VAL A 11 20.49 13.69 11.64
C VAL A 11 20.68 13.34 10.17
N LYS A 12 20.43 12.08 9.79
CA LYS A 12 20.20 11.79 8.37
C LYS A 12 19.04 12.67 7.97
N GLN A 13 19.27 13.63 7.07
CA GLN A 13 18.20 14.29 6.34
C GLN A 13 17.35 13.15 5.79
N LYS A 14 16.15 12.96 6.33
CA LYS A 14 15.21 12.00 5.77
C LYS A 14 14.88 12.60 4.42
N ASP A 15 15.52 12.09 3.36
CA ASP A 15 15.07 12.34 2.00
C ASP A 15 13.57 12.13 2.04
N VAL A 16 12.82 13.20 1.77
CA VAL A 16 11.37 13.17 1.86
C VAL A 16 10.92 12.37 0.66
N TYR A 17 10.92 11.04 0.80
CA TYR A 17 10.36 10.14 -0.20
C TYR A 17 8.91 10.56 -0.39
N PHE A 18 8.59 11.05 -1.59
CA PHE A 18 7.23 11.43 -1.94
C PHE A 18 6.33 10.23 -1.65
N LYS A 19 5.43 10.39 -0.68
CA LYS A 19 4.59 9.31 -0.14
C LYS A 19 3.61 8.74 -1.17
N TYR A 20 3.47 9.40 -2.33
CA TYR A 20 2.46 9.12 -3.34
C TYR A 20 3.10 9.04 -4.73
N SER A 21 3.67 7.89 -5.08
CA SER A 21 4.22 7.62 -6.41
C SER A 21 3.76 6.27 -6.94
N THR A 22 3.51 6.19 -8.26
CA THR A 22 3.25 4.92 -8.96
C THR A 22 4.51 4.07 -9.11
N ASP A 23 5.69 4.67 -8.94
CA ASP A 23 6.94 3.93 -8.81
C ASP A 23 7.12 3.42 -7.39
N GLU A 24 7.67 2.22 -7.25
CA GLU A 24 7.99 1.65 -5.94
C GLU A 24 9.04 2.50 -5.21
N GLN A 25 8.77 2.82 -3.94
CA GLN A 25 9.65 3.60 -3.10
C GLN A 25 10.01 2.84 -1.83
N TRP A 26 11.29 2.84 -1.45
CA TRP A 26 11.70 2.42 -0.10
C TRP A 26 11.32 3.51 0.91
N THR A 27 10.69 3.14 2.02
CA THR A 27 10.21 4.14 3.00
C THR A 27 11.28 4.64 3.97
N GLY A 28 12.46 4.01 3.98
CA GLY A 28 13.48 4.19 5.01
C GLY A 28 13.25 3.33 6.26
N GLU A 29 12.15 2.59 6.32
CA GLU A 29 11.74 1.80 7.49
C GLU A 29 11.92 0.30 7.25
N TYR A 30 11.89 -0.45 8.35
CA TYR A 30 12.06 -1.89 8.38
C TYR A 30 10.92 -2.55 9.15
N TRP A 31 10.53 -3.75 8.70
CA TRP A 31 9.61 -4.62 9.43
C TRP A 31 10.31 -5.30 10.61
N ILE A 32 9.55 -5.91 11.51
CA ILE A 32 10.06 -6.57 12.73
C ILE A 32 11.14 -7.64 12.46
N ASN A 33 11.15 -8.22 11.26
CA ASN A 33 12.15 -9.20 10.82
C ASN A 33 13.35 -8.59 10.08
N GLY A 34 13.46 -7.26 10.02
CA GLY A 34 14.51 -6.54 9.31
C GLY A 34 14.32 -6.43 7.79
N ALA A 35 13.18 -6.84 7.23
CA ALA A 35 12.88 -6.60 5.82
C ALA A 35 12.60 -5.11 5.57
N LYS A 36 13.05 -4.56 4.43
CA LYS A 36 12.73 -3.19 4.02
C LYS A 36 11.24 -3.05 3.75
N ILE A 37 10.64 -1.95 4.20
CA ILE A 37 9.26 -1.58 3.89
C ILE A 37 9.25 -0.70 2.63
N TYR A 38 8.40 -1.05 1.68
CA TYR A 38 8.19 -0.33 0.45
C TYR A 38 6.79 0.26 0.40
N CYS A 39 6.62 1.32 -0.39
CA CYS A 39 5.34 1.95 -0.69
C CYS A 39 5.15 2.03 -2.22
N LYS A 40 3.92 1.83 -2.69
CA LYS A 40 3.55 2.05 -4.10
C LYS A 40 2.09 2.50 -4.20
N VAL A 41 1.83 3.49 -5.05
CA VAL A 41 0.48 3.91 -5.43
C VAL A 41 0.03 3.12 -6.65
N ILE A 42 -1.23 2.68 -6.65
CA ILE A 42 -1.88 2.01 -7.76
C ILE A 42 -3.10 2.83 -8.14
N ALA A 43 -3.18 3.28 -9.39
CA ALA A 43 -4.36 3.96 -9.90
C ALA A 43 -5.53 2.97 -10.03
N ILE A 44 -6.74 3.45 -9.71
CA ILE A 44 -7.97 2.67 -9.77
C ILE A 44 -8.98 3.44 -10.61
N ASP A 45 -9.39 2.86 -11.73
CA ASP A 45 -10.55 3.31 -12.49
C ASP A 45 -11.83 2.71 -11.92
N GLY A 46 -12.97 3.32 -12.25
CA GLY A 46 -14.29 2.85 -11.85
C GLY A 46 -14.55 1.38 -12.20
N PHE A 47 -15.47 0.79 -11.44
CA PHE A 47 -15.82 -0.63 -11.52
C PHE A 47 -17.25 -0.89 -11.05
N ASN A 48 -17.88 -1.94 -11.56
CA ASN A 48 -19.21 -2.41 -11.15
C ASN A 48 -19.21 -3.91 -10.74
N SER A 49 -18.03 -4.53 -10.76
CA SER A 49 -17.77 -5.91 -10.36
C SER A 49 -16.38 -5.97 -9.73
N ASP A 50 -15.98 -7.14 -9.24
CA ASP A 50 -14.63 -7.35 -8.71
C ASP A 50 -13.57 -6.74 -9.64
N LYS A 51 -12.72 -5.89 -9.08
CA LYS A 51 -11.70 -5.17 -9.83
C LYS A 51 -10.34 -5.74 -9.51
N HIS A 52 -9.73 -6.41 -10.49
CA HIS A 52 -8.39 -6.96 -10.41
C HIS A 52 -7.39 -6.00 -11.05
N ILE A 53 -6.38 -5.59 -10.30
CA ILE A 53 -5.35 -4.64 -10.76
C ILE A 53 -3.98 -5.24 -10.49
N ASN A 54 -3.21 -5.52 -11.54
CA ASN A 54 -1.85 -6.00 -11.40
C ASN A 54 -0.97 -4.90 -10.79
N HIS A 55 -0.38 -5.14 -9.62
CA HIS A 55 0.45 -4.14 -8.93
C HIS A 55 1.89 -4.08 -9.46
N GLY A 56 2.34 -5.11 -10.21
CA GLY A 56 3.67 -5.14 -10.85
C GLY A 56 4.82 -5.09 -9.85
N ILE A 57 4.67 -5.71 -8.68
CA ILE A 57 5.68 -5.71 -7.61
C ILE A 57 6.38 -7.06 -7.66
N SER A 58 7.68 -7.06 -7.97
CA SER A 58 8.50 -8.27 -7.96
C SER A 58 8.81 -8.73 -6.54
N ASN A 59 8.84 -10.05 -6.29
CA ASN A 59 9.19 -10.64 -4.99
C ASN A 59 8.30 -10.15 -3.84
N PHE A 60 7.02 -9.88 -4.13
CA PHE A 60 6.04 -9.49 -3.12
C PHE A 60 5.86 -10.63 -2.09
N ASP A 61 5.83 -10.27 -0.81
CA ASP A 61 5.64 -11.23 0.29
C ASP A 61 4.36 -10.91 1.06
N MET A 62 4.35 -9.79 1.78
CA MET A 62 3.26 -9.43 2.68
C MET A 62 2.91 -7.95 2.57
N VAL A 63 1.61 -7.67 2.46
CA VAL A 63 1.06 -6.32 2.64
C VAL A 63 1.02 -5.96 4.12
N LEU A 64 1.45 -4.74 4.45
CA LEU A 64 1.38 -4.17 5.79
C LEU A 64 0.21 -3.19 5.94
N SER A 65 -0.13 -2.47 4.87
CA SER A 65 -1.33 -1.64 4.79
C SER A 65 -1.76 -1.48 3.33
N ALA A 66 -3.07 -1.34 3.11
CA ALA A 66 -3.67 -1.09 1.81
C ALA A 66 -4.80 -0.06 1.98
N ASP A 67 -4.47 1.21 1.80
CA ASP A 67 -5.44 2.30 1.94
C ASP A 67 -6.00 2.63 0.55
N VAL A 68 -7.31 2.48 0.35
CA VAL A 68 -7.96 2.73 -0.93
C VAL A 68 -8.91 3.92 -0.79
N PHE A 69 -8.76 4.89 -1.68
CA PHE A 69 -9.61 6.08 -1.74
C PHE A 69 -10.20 6.23 -3.12
N MET A 70 -11.50 6.43 -3.18
CA MET A 70 -12.26 6.68 -4.41
C MET A 70 -12.87 8.08 -4.35
N LYS A 71 -12.94 8.75 -5.49
CA LYS A 71 -13.54 10.07 -5.69
C LYS A 71 -14.70 9.95 -6.65
N TYR A 72 -15.81 10.61 -6.31
CA TYR A 72 -16.94 10.85 -7.21
C TYR A 72 -17.31 12.32 -7.13
N ASN A 73 -17.20 13.05 -8.24
CA ASN A 73 -17.47 14.49 -8.33
C ASN A 73 -16.87 15.27 -7.14
N ASP A 74 -17.70 15.64 -6.17
CA ASP A 74 -17.36 16.52 -5.05
C ASP A 74 -17.13 15.78 -3.72
N TYR A 75 -17.22 14.45 -3.68
CA TYR A 75 -16.94 13.66 -2.48
C TYR A 75 -15.86 12.60 -2.69
N ASN A 76 -15.25 12.19 -1.58
CA ASN A 76 -14.27 11.11 -1.52
C ASN A 76 -14.73 10.08 -0.50
N CYS A 77 -14.45 8.80 -0.73
CA CYS A 77 -14.69 7.75 0.25
C CYS A 77 -13.45 6.85 0.39
N MET A 78 -13.23 6.36 1.60
CA MET A 78 -12.26 5.30 1.87
C MET A 78 -12.95 3.94 1.71
N ILE A 79 -12.24 2.99 1.12
CA ILE A 79 -12.64 1.59 1.00
C ILE A 79 -11.84 0.76 2.03
N PRO A 80 -12.42 -0.29 2.66
CA PRO A 80 -13.81 -0.70 2.55
C PRO A 80 -14.76 0.27 3.25
N ARG A 81 -15.91 0.54 2.62
CA ARG A 81 -17.00 1.33 3.19
C ARG A 81 -18.16 0.40 3.48
N ALA A 82 -18.41 0.11 4.75
CA ALA A 82 -19.65 -0.53 5.15
C ALA A 82 -20.80 0.45 4.92
N HIS A 83 -21.72 0.13 4.00
CA HIS A 83 -22.94 0.90 3.80
C HIS A 83 -24.12 0.10 4.35
N LYS A 84 -24.99 0.78 5.11
CA LYS A 84 -26.17 0.15 5.70
C LYS A 84 -27.38 0.42 4.80
N ASP A 85 -27.39 -0.18 3.63
CA ASP A 85 -28.60 -0.32 2.83
C ASP A 85 -28.70 -1.72 2.23
N ASN A 86 -29.84 -2.03 1.61
CA ASN A 86 -30.12 -3.35 1.06
C ASN A 86 -29.59 -3.48 -0.38
N VAL A 87 -28.73 -2.56 -0.81
CA VAL A 87 -28.35 -2.38 -2.22
C VAL A 87 -26.83 -2.49 -2.37
N HIS A 88 -26.03 -2.19 -1.36
CA HIS A 88 -24.58 -2.25 -1.45
C HIS A 88 -24.06 -3.33 -0.50
N ASP A 89 -23.71 -4.50 -1.03
CA ASP A 89 -23.09 -5.54 -0.21
C ASP A 89 -21.63 -5.19 0.12
N GLY A 90 -21.09 -5.84 1.15
CA GLY A 90 -19.77 -5.55 1.69
C GLY A 90 -18.66 -5.52 0.64
N ILE A 91 -17.71 -4.61 0.83
CA ILE A 91 -16.51 -4.49 0.00
C ILE A 91 -15.29 -5.00 0.80
N ALA A 92 -14.40 -5.73 0.13
CA ALA A 92 -13.13 -6.17 0.70
C ALA A 92 -11.95 -5.69 -0.15
N ILE A 93 -10.84 -5.40 0.53
CA ILE A 93 -9.55 -5.15 -0.12
C ILE A 93 -8.70 -6.40 0.06
N VAL A 94 -8.40 -7.07 -1.04
CA VAL A 94 -7.53 -8.24 -1.05
C VAL A 94 -6.26 -7.88 -1.82
N VAL A 95 -5.09 -8.19 -1.26
CA VAL A 95 -3.81 -8.06 -1.95
C VAL A 95 -3.15 -9.43 -1.98
N ASN A 96 -3.04 -10.00 -3.17
CA ASN A 96 -2.32 -11.25 -3.40
C ASN A 96 -0.92 -10.95 -3.96
N LYS A 97 -0.18 -12.00 -4.38
CA LYS A 97 1.19 -11.87 -4.87
C LYS A 97 1.36 -11.00 -6.12
N THR A 98 0.29 -10.80 -6.89
CA THR A 98 0.33 -10.13 -8.19
C THR A 98 -0.67 -8.99 -8.34
N GLN A 99 -1.72 -8.99 -7.53
CA GLN A 99 -2.91 -8.16 -7.72
C GLN A 99 -3.39 -7.52 -6.44
N LEU A 100 -3.82 -6.28 -6.56
CA LEU A 100 -4.85 -5.68 -5.73
C LEU A 100 -6.21 -6.11 -6.30
N ILE A 101 -7.09 -6.59 -5.44
CA ILE A 101 -8.45 -6.99 -5.77
C ILE A 101 -9.40 -6.22 -4.87
N LEU A 102 -10.35 -5.52 -5.49
CA LEU A 102 -11.48 -4.91 -4.79
C LEU A 102 -12.67 -5.84 -5.03
N GLU A 103 -13.02 -6.62 -4.01
CA GLU A 103 -14.15 -7.55 -4.08
C GLU A 103 -15.41 -6.81 -3.66
N VAL A 104 -16.46 -6.91 -4.47
CA VAL A 104 -17.71 -6.18 -4.26
C VAL A 104 -18.93 -7.06 -4.34
N GLY A 105 -19.99 -6.61 -3.68
CA GLY A 105 -21.31 -7.16 -3.86
C GLY A 105 -21.81 -7.15 -5.31
N PRO A 106 -22.78 -8.03 -5.65
CA PRO A 106 -23.50 -8.00 -6.93
C PRO A 106 -24.09 -6.64 -7.28
N VAL A 107 -24.32 -5.77 -6.28
CA VAL A 107 -24.79 -4.41 -6.50
C VAL A 107 -23.81 -3.42 -5.85
N ASN A 108 -23.21 -2.58 -6.68
CA ASN A 108 -22.26 -1.52 -6.31
C ASN A 108 -22.22 -0.43 -7.40
N ASP A 109 -21.88 0.81 -7.03
CA ASP A 109 -22.00 2.00 -7.89
C ASP A 109 -20.67 2.74 -8.14
N PHE A 110 -19.54 2.02 -8.09
CA PHE A 110 -18.20 2.61 -8.28
C PHE A 110 -17.84 2.91 -9.75
N SER A 111 -18.74 2.67 -10.72
CA SER A 111 -18.44 2.74 -12.17
C SER A 111 -18.01 4.13 -12.63
N SER A 112 -18.56 5.16 -11.98
CA SER A 112 -18.31 6.57 -12.31
C SER A 112 -17.27 7.20 -11.40
N MET A 113 -16.57 6.39 -10.60
CA MET A 113 -15.53 6.84 -9.67
C MET A 113 -14.14 6.62 -10.24
N SER A 114 -13.15 7.28 -9.65
CA SER A 114 -11.73 6.99 -9.86
C SER A 114 -10.97 7.22 -8.57
N GLY A 115 -9.79 6.65 -8.43
CA GLY A 115 -9.10 6.67 -7.16
C GLY A 115 -7.72 6.05 -7.21
N TYR A 116 -7.23 5.70 -6.03
CA TYR A 116 -5.95 5.04 -5.87
C TYR A 116 -5.91 4.15 -4.63
N ALA A 117 -5.06 3.13 -4.69
CA ALA A 117 -4.58 2.41 -3.52
C ALA A 117 -3.18 2.86 -3.15
N ILE A 118 -2.89 2.96 -1.86
CA ILE A 118 -1.54 3.09 -1.32
C ILE A 118 -1.21 1.78 -0.63
N LEU A 119 -0.29 1.02 -1.22
CA LEU A 119 0.19 -0.23 -0.64
C LEU A 119 1.50 0.01 0.10
N LYS A 120 1.56 -0.38 1.38
CA LYS A 120 2.81 -0.61 2.10
C LYS A 120 3.04 -2.10 2.22
N TYR A 121 4.24 -2.57 1.94
CA TYR A 121 4.52 -4.01 1.88
C TYR A 121 5.99 -4.31 2.13
N ILE A 122 6.26 -5.59 2.37
CA ILE A 122 7.62 -6.16 2.35
C ILE A 122 7.78 -7.10 1.16
N LYS A 123 9.04 -7.28 0.78
CA LYS A 123 9.46 -8.25 -0.22
C LYS A 123 10.09 -9.46 0.44
N THR A 124 10.05 -10.60 -0.23
CA THR A 124 10.72 -11.81 0.23
C THR A 124 12.21 -11.52 0.37
N THR A 125 12.76 -11.65 1.57
CA THR A 125 14.20 -11.64 1.77
C THR A 125 14.73 -13.01 1.37
N LYS A 126 15.81 -13.05 0.58
CA LYS A 126 16.54 -14.32 0.41
C LYS A 126 16.99 -14.76 1.80
N LYS A 127 16.55 -15.94 2.26
CA LYS A 127 17.12 -16.54 3.48
C LYS A 127 18.64 -16.58 3.30
N LYS A 128 19.39 -16.05 4.26
CA LYS A 128 20.83 -16.33 4.31
C LYS A 128 20.95 -17.85 4.46
N GLU A 129 21.50 -18.51 3.45
CA GLU A 129 21.95 -19.89 3.61
C GLU A 129 22.97 -19.90 4.75
N THR A 130 22.59 -20.47 5.89
CA THR A 130 23.54 -20.76 6.96
C THR A 130 24.43 -21.90 6.47
N LYS A 131 25.59 -21.56 5.91
CA LYS A 131 26.67 -22.49 5.56
C LYS A 131 27.35 -23.05 6.82
N TYR A 132 26.66 -23.73 7.72
CA TYR A 132 27.31 -24.58 8.73
C TYR A 132 26.35 -25.71 9.12
N GLY A 133 26.55 -26.86 8.48
CA GLY A 133 26.14 -28.18 8.94
C GLY A 133 27.40 -29.00 9.21
#